data_AF-A0A920FDE1-F1
#
_entry.id   AF-A0A920FDE1-F1
#
_cell.length_a   1.000
_cell.length_b   1.000
_cell.length_c   1.000
_cell.angle_alpha   90.00
_cell.angle_beta   90.00
_cell.angle_gamma   90.00
#
_symmetry.space_group_name_H-M   'P 1'
#
loop_
_entity.id
_entity.type
_entity.pdbx_description
1 polymer ?
#
loop_
_entity_poly.entity_id
_entity_poly.type
_entity_poly.pdbx_seq_one_letter_code
_entity_poly.pdbx_strand_id
1 'polypeptide(L)'
;MPTASTAQILGNNSCFEALQSNIYKRKTQAGEFKLVNKYLIKDLKNLGNWNEDIKNNIIYNNGSVNELDIPKELKDLYKIVWEDLDRRVLFYKRRKSDLYRSNSKYEYFYGNIVILIK
;
A
#
# COMPACT_ATOMS: atom_id res chain seq x y z
N MET A 1 -8.71 0.09 -15.08
CA MET A 1 -7.48 0.37 -15.86
C MET A 1 -6.31 0.47 -14.89
N PRO A 2 -5.15 -0.18 -15.13
CA PRO A 2 -3.98 -0.04 -14.27
C PRO A 2 -3.38 1.36 -14.43
N THR A 3 -3.26 2.12 -13.34
CA THR A 3 -2.71 3.49 -13.34
C THR A 3 -1.35 3.57 -12.64
N ALA A 4 -0.62 2.47 -12.53
CA ALA A 4 0.63 2.42 -11.76
C ALA A 4 1.63 3.52 -12.15
N SER A 5 1.88 3.70 -13.45
CA SER A 5 2.85 4.70 -13.94
C SER A 5 2.37 6.13 -13.72
N THR A 6 1.10 6.43 -14.00
CA THR A 6 0.54 7.78 -13.85
C THR A 6 0.36 8.16 -12.38
N ALA A 7 -0.09 7.22 -11.54
CA ALA A 7 -0.19 7.40 -10.10
C ALA A 7 1.18 7.63 -9.46
N GLN A 8 2.22 6.94 -9.92
CA GLN A 8 3.59 7.16 -9.46
C GLN A 8 4.10 8.57 -9.78
N ILE A 9 3.83 9.08 -11.00
CA ILE A 9 4.20 10.45 -11.40
C ILE A 9 3.44 11.49 -10.56
N LEU A 10 2.14 11.27 -10.33
CA LEU A 10 1.29 12.18 -9.55
C LEU A 10 1.44 12.02 -8.02
N GLY A 11 2.19 11.02 -7.55
CA GLY A 11 2.35 10.72 -6.12
C GLY A 11 1.06 10.29 -5.44
N ASN A 12 0.22 9.54 -6.17
CA ASN A 12 -1.06 8.98 -5.73
C ASN A 12 -0.96 7.45 -5.62
N ASN A 13 -1.92 6.83 -4.93
CA ASN A 13 -2.03 5.38 -4.95
C ASN A 13 -2.56 4.89 -6.32
N SER A 14 -2.22 3.65 -6.67
CA SER A 14 -2.65 3.05 -7.93
C SER A 14 -4.16 2.83 -7.91
N CYS A 15 -4.86 3.59 -8.74
CA CYS A 15 -6.29 3.44 -9.00
C CYS A 15 -7.11 3.52 -7.69
N PHE A 16 -8.15 2.70 -7.57
CA PHE A 16 -8.97 2.57 -6.38
C PHE A 16 -8.39 1.60 -5.35
N GLU A 17 -7.16 1.10 -5.53
CA GLU A 17 -6.56 0.09 -4.64
C GLU A 17 -6.29 0.69 -3.25
N ALA A 18 -6.34 -0.15 -2.20
CA ALA A 18 -5.88 0.27 -0.89
C ALA A 18 -4.34 0.29 -0.83
N LEU A 19 -3.81 0.92 0.21
CA LEU A 19 -2.37 1.06 0.38
C LEU A 19 -1.71 -0.31 0.51
N GLN A 20 -0.79 -0.64 -0.41
CA GLN A 20 -0.03 -1.89 -0.34
C GLN A 20 1.05 -1.83 0.74
N SER A 21 1.64 -0.65 0.95
CA SER A 21 2.61 -0.33 1.99
C SER A 21 2.61 1.18 2.24
N ASN A 22 2.90 1.62 3.47
CA ASN A 22 3.19 3.04 3.75
C ASN A 22 4.62 3.44 3.40
N ILE A 23 5.41 2.56 2.74
CA ILE A 23 6.74 2.86 2.23
C ILE A 23 6.77 2.70 0.72
N TYR A 24 7.38 3.68 0.07
CA TYR A 24 7.63 3.71 -1.35
C TYR A 24 9.14 3.70 -1.61
N LYS A 25 9.58 2.85 -2.53
CA LYS A 25 10.98 2.84 -2.98
C LYS A 25 11.09 3.69 -4.23
N ARG A 26 11.96 4.70 -4.20
CA ARG A 26 12.26 5.54 -5.36
C ARG A 26 13.71 5.33 -5.78
N LYS A 27 13.90 4.81 -7.00
CA LYS A 27 15.23 4.70 -7.61
C LYS A 27 15.56 5.98 -8.36
N THR A 28 16.76 6.49 -8.17
CA THR A 28 17.33 7.64 -8.89
C THR A 28 18.76 7.30 -9.31
N GLN A 29 19.38 8.12 -10.17
CA GLN A 29 20.78 7.93 -10.54
C GLN A 29 21.74 7.98 -9.33
N ALA A 30 21.36 8.67 -8.26
CA ALA A 30 22.12 8.77 -7.01
C ALA A 30 21.90 7.59 -6.04
N GLY A 31 21.03 6.63 -6.37
CA GLY A 31 20.74 5.46 -5.52
C GLY A 31 19.25 5.22 -5.27
N GLU A 32 18.96 4.32 -4.32
CA GLU A 32 17.60 3.96 -3.92
C GLU A 32 17.21 4.63 -2.60
N PHE A 33 16.08 5.33 -2.62
CA PHE A 33 15.55 6.06 -1.47
C PHE A 33 14.25 5.43 -0.98
N LYS A 34 14.14 5.17 0.33
CA LYS A 34 12.90 4.76 0.98
C LYS A 34 12.14 6.02 1.43
N LEU A 35 10.95 6.20 0.89
CA LEU A 35 10.04 7.30 1.19
C LEU A 35 8.88 6.77 2.03
N VAL A 36 8.55 7.42 3.13
CA VAL A 36 7.36 7.11 3.93
C VAL A 36 6.17 7.91 3.38
N ASN A 37 4.96 7.37 3.52
CA ASN A 37 3.72 8.01 3.10
C ASN A 37 3.61 9.44 3.64
N LYS A 38 3.48 10.42 2.72
CA LYS A 38 3.42 11.85 3.03
C LYS A 38 2.26 12.21 3.94
N TYR A 39 1.13 11.51 3.82
CA TYR A 39 -0.05 11.74 4.65
C TYR A 39 0.20 11.23 6.09
N LEU A 40 0.77 10.03 6.22
CA LEU A 40 1.14 9.46 7.53
C LEU A 40 2.12 10.38 8.26
N ILE A 41 3.16 10.88 7.58
CA ILE A 41 4.10 11.83 8.18
C ILE A 41 3.38 13.09 8.67
N LYS A 42 2.45 13.63 7.89
CA LYS A 42 1.71 14.85 8.25
C LYS A 42 0.88 14.63 9.51
N ASP A 43 0.17 13.52 9.60
CA ASP A 43 -0.67 13.21 10.76
C ASP A 43 0.16 12.91 12.01
N LEU A 44 1.27 12.19 11.87
CA LEU A 44 2.20 11.95 12.98
C LEU A 44 2.87 13.23 13.47
N LYS A 45 3.17 14.17 12.57
CA LYS A 45 3.68 15.50 12.94
C LYS A 45 2.63 16.33 13.67
N ASN A 46 1.37 16.29 13.22
CA ASN A 46 0.27 17.00 13.88
C ASN A 46 0.03 16.49 15.31
N LEU A 47 0.27 15.19 15.56
CA LEU A 47 0.21 14.61 16.90
C LEU A 47 1.45 14.86 17.76
N GLY A 48 2.56 15.32 17.16
CA GLY A 48 3.84 15.45 17.86
C GLY A 48 4.59 14.13 18.04
N ASN A 49 4.11 13.03 17.45
CA ASN A 49 4.71 11.70 17.56
C ASN A 49 5.77 11.43 16.47
N TRP A 50 6.04 12.35 15.54
CA TRP A 50 7.03 12.09 14.49
C TRP A 50 8.47 12.18 15.00
N ASN A 51 9.10 11.03 15.26
CA ASN A 51 10.51 10.89 15.62
C ASN A 51 11.26 9.91 14.70
N GLU A 52 12.58 9.85 14.85
CA GLU A 52 13.45 8.98 14.05
C GLU A 52 13.22 7.50 14.36
N ASP A 53 12.85 7.18 15.61
CA ASP A 53 12.49 5.82 16.04
C ASP A 53 11.24 5.29 15.33
N ILE A 54 10.18 6.10 15.22
CA ILE A 54 8.97 5.74 14.48
C ILE A 54 9.28 5.55 13.00
N LYS A 55 10.12 6.41 12.41
CA LYS A 55 10.57 6.22 11.03
C LYS A 55 11.29 4.89 10.85
N ASN A 56 12.19 4.53 11.77
CA ASN A 56 12.92 3.26 11.72
C ASN A 56 11.99 2.06 11.93
N ASN A 57 11.03 2.14 12.85
CA ASN A 57 10.02 1.11 13.06
C ASN A 57 9.14 0.89 11.83
N ILE A 58 8.69 1.97 11.18
CA ILE A 58 7.94 1.86 9.92
C ILE A 58 8.77 1.11 8.87
N ILE A 59 10.06 1.45 8.75
CA ILE A 59 10.99 0.82 7.80
C ILE A 59 11.23 -0.65 8.13
N TYR A 60 11.43 -0.99 9.41
CA TYR A 60 11.62 -2.34 9.90
C TYR A 60 10.39 -3.20 9.60
N ASN A 61 9.19 -2.64 9.81
CA ASN A 61 7.91 -3.32 9.59
C ASN A 61 7.39 -3.22 8.14
N ASN A 62 8.28 -2.93 7.18
CA ASN A 62 7.94 -2.85 5.75
C ASN A 62 6.73 -1.94 5.42
N GLY A 63 6.51 -0.89 6.23
CA GLY A 63 5.43 0.07 6.06
C GLY A 63 4.12 -0.28 6.77
N SER A 64 4.12 -1.27 7.66
CA SER A 64 3.03 -1.47 8.62
C SER A 64 3.07 -0.41 9.73
N VAL A 65 1.89 0.01 10.18
CA VAL A 65 1.70 0.96 11.30
C VAL A 65 1.14 0.29 12.55
N ASN A 66 0.89 -1.03 12.53
CA ASN A 66 0.21 -1.73 13.62
C ASN A 66 1.04 -1.76 14.92
N GLU A 67 2.35 -1.92 14.79
CA GLU A 67 3.27 -1.98 15.93
C GLU A 67 3.65 -0.60 16.50
N LEU A 68 3.26 0.50 15.84
CA LEU A 68 3.56 1.84 16.32
C LEU A 68 2.68 2.22 17.51
N ASP A 69 3.22 2.99 18.46
CA ASP A 69 2.43 3.56 19.55
C ASP A 69 1.70 4.84 19.09
N ILE A 70 0.61 4.63 18.34
CA ILE A 70 -0.22 5.69 17.74
C ILE A 70 -1.72 5.38 17.98
N PRO A 71 -2.59 6.40 17.94
CA PRO A 71 -4.03 6.21 18.09
C PRO A 71 -4.60 5.16 17.14
N LYS A 72 -5.55 4.35 17.63
CA LYS A 72 -6.18 3.27 16.86
C LYS A 72 -6.82 3.77 15.56
N GLU A 73 -7.40 4.97 15.58
CA GLU A 73 -8.00 5.61 14.41
C GLU A 73 -6.98 5.81 13.28
N LEU A 74 -5.74 6.21 13.60
CA LEU A 74 -4.68 6.34 12.60
C LEU A 74 -4.19 4.98 12.11
N LYS A 75 -4.12 3.97 12.98
CA LYS A 75 -3.79 2.61 12.57
C LYS A 75 -4.80 2.08 11.56
N ASP A 76 -6.08 2.30 11.80
CA ASP A 76 -7.16 1.84 10.91
C ASP A 76 -7.20 2.61 9.58
N LEU A 77 -6.83 3.89 9.59
CA LEU A 77 -6.73 4.75 8.40
C LEU A 77 -5.56 4.32 7.49
N TYR A 78 -4.39 4.08 8.08
CA TYR A 78 -3.15 3.73 7.36
C TYR A 78 -2.90 2.22 7.22
N LYS A 79 -3.90 1.41 7.55
CA LYS A 79 -3.88 -0.04 7.44
C LYS A 79 -3.61 -0.48 6.00
N ILE A 80 -2.66 -1.39 5.82
CA ILE A 80 -2.28 -1.89 4.49
C ILE A 80 -3.18 -3.05 4.08
N VAL A 81 -3.27 -3.30 2.77
CA VAL A 81 -4.09 -4.38 2.17
C VAL A 81 -3.83 -5.73 2.85
N TRP A 82 -2.58 -6.01 3.23
CA TRP A 82 -2.17 -7.28 3.83
C TRP A 82 -2.67 -7.53 5.25
N GLU A 83 -3.20 -6.50 5.91
CA GLU A 83 -3.64 -6.56 7.31
C GLU A 83 -5.16 -6.63 7.44
N ASP A 84 -5.87 -6.53 6.33
CA ASP A 84 -7.33 -6.52 6.29
C ASP A 84 -7.84 -7.54 5.25
N LEU A 85 -8.45 -8.62 5.74
CA LEU A 85 -9.01 -9.67 4.87
C LEU A 85 -10.25 -9.16 4.12
N ASP A 86 -11.07 -8.32 4.73
CA ASP A 86 -12.32 -7.84 4.16
C ASP A 86 -12.06 -6.85 3.02
N ARG A 87 -11.11 -5.92 3.23
CA ARG A 87 -10.64 -5.04 2.15
C ARG A 87 -10.08 -5.86 0.99
N ARG A 88 -9.27 -6.91 1.25
CA ARG A 88 -8.75 -7.83 0.21
C ARG A 88 -9.86 -8.49 -0.61
N VAL A 89 -10.89 -9.02 0.06
CA VAL A 89 -12.04 -9.64 -0.62
C VAL A 89 -12.83 -8.62 -1.43
N LEU A 90 -13.02 -7.40 -0.92
CA LEU A 90 -13.72 -6.34 -1.64
C LEU A 90 -12.96 -5.93 -2.91
N PHE A 91 -11.63 -5.78 -2.83
CA PHE A 91 -10.78 -5.56 -4.00
C PHE A 91 -10.93 -6.68 -5.02
N TYR A 92 -10.89 -7.92 -4.56
CA TYR A 92 -11.02 -9.09 -5.42
C TYR A 92 -12.38 -9.13 -6.15
N LYS A 93 -13.48 -8.91 -5.41
CA LYS A 93 -14.85 -8.88 -5.97
C LYS A 93 -15.04 -7.77 -7.00
N ARG A 94 -14.52 -6.56 -6.71
CA ARG A 94 -14.63 -5.39 -7.60
C ARG A 94 -13.77 -5.54 -8.86
N ARG A 95 -12.57 -6.12 -8.73
CA ARG A 95 -11.72 -6.43 -9.89
C ARG A 95 -12.42 -7.41 -10.83
N LYS A 96 -13.15 -8.40 -10.29
CA LYS A 96 -13.91 -9.37 -11.08
C LYS A 96 -15.03 -8.71 -11.90
N SER A 97 -15.81 -7.78 -11.32
CA SER A 97 -16.86 -7.06 -12.06
C SER A 97 -16.30 -6.17 -13.19
N ASP A 98 -15.15 -5.55 -12.96
CA ASP A 98 -14.51 -4.68 -13.96
C ASP A 98 -13.78 -5.49 -15.05
N LEU A 99 -13.30 -6.70 -14.75
CA LEU A 99 -12.61 -7.58 -15.70
C LEU A 99 -13.55 -8.16 -16.78
N TYR A 100 -14.85 -8.35 -16.48
CA TYR A 100 -15.83 -8.79 -17.49
C TYR A 100 -15.99 -7.81 -18.68
N ARG A 101 -15.37 -6.61 -18.61
CA ARG A 101 -15.32 -5.63 -19.70
C ARG A 101 -14.00 -5.61 -20.50
N SER A 102 -12.96 -6.36 -20.11
CA SER A 102 -11.64 -6.25 -20.75
C SER A 102 -10.92 -7.60 -20.78
N ASN A 103 -10.82 -8.18 -21.98
CA ASN A 103 -10.12 -9.42 -22.30
C ASN A 103 -8.60 -9.31 -22.08
N SER A 104 -8.12 -9.36 -20.85
CA SER A 104 -6.68 -9.47 -20.58
C SER A 104 -6.45 -10.48 -19.45
N LYS A 105 -5.87 -11.63 -19.83
CA LYS A 105 -5.44 -12.69 -18.92
C LYS A 105 -4.31 -12.16 -18.03
N TYR A 106 -4.42 -12.40 -16.74
CA TYR A 106 -3.34 -12.18 -15.79
C TYR A 106 -3.19 -13.43 -14.92
N GLU A 107 -1.97 -13.97 -14.85
CA GLU A 107 -1.59 -15.00 -13.88
C GLU A 107 -1.21 -14.33 -12.55
N TYR A 108 -1.67 -14.89 -11.44
CA TYR A 108 -1.37 -14.36 -10.11
C TYR A 108 -0.80 -15.45 -9.20
N PHE A 109 0.36 -15.16 -8.62
CA PHE A 109 1.10 -16.05 -7.73
C PHE A 109 0.66 -15.84 -6.27
N TYR A 110 0.25 -16.93 -5.61
CA TYR A 110 -0.15 -16.97 -4.21
C TYR A 110 0.79 -17.92 -3.45
N GLY A 111 2.02 -17.49 -3.14
CA GLY A 111 3.04 -18.44 -2.67
C GLY A 111 3.17 -19.63 -3.63
N ASN A 112 3.12 -20.87 -3.11
CA ASN A 112 3.21 -22.11 -3.91
C ASN A 112 1.92 -22.50 -4.67
N ILE A 113 0.85 -21.70 -4.61
CA ILE A 113 -0.43 -22.02 -5.27
C ILE A 113 -0.65 -21.06 -6.44
N VAL A 114 -0.61 -21.62 -7.65
CA VAL A 114 -0.99 -20.94 -8.90
C VAL A 114 -2.46 -21.24 -9.16
N ILE A 115 -3.31 -20.21 -9.04
CA ILE A 115 -4.73 -20.33 -9.42
C ILE A 115 -4.86 -19.85 -10.87
N LEU A 116 -4.90 -20.82 -11.79
CA LEU A 116 -5.27 -20.61 -13.19
C LEU A 116 -6.80 -20.62 -13.30
N ILE A 117 -7.40 -19.49 -13.66
CA ILE A 117 -8.82 -19.44 -14.06
C ILE A 117 -8.85 -19.11 -15.55
N LYS A 118 -9.28 -20.09 -16.36
CA LYS A 118 -9.58 -19.92 -17.79
C LYS A 118 -10.77 -18.99 -18.01
#